data_AF-A0A7G8FK15-F1
#
_entry.id   AF-A0A7G8FK15-F1
#
_cell.length_a   1.000
_cell.length_b   1.000
_cell.length_c   1.000
_cell.angle_alpha   90.00
_cell.angle_beta   90.00
_cell.angle_gamma   90.00
#
_symmetry.space_group_name_H-M   'P 1'
#
loop_
_entity.id
_entity.type
_entity.pdbx_description
1 polymer ?
#
loop_
_entity_poly.entity_id
_entity_poly.type
_entity_poly.pdbx_seq_one_letter_code
_entity_poly.pdbx_strand_id
1 'polypeptide(L)'
;MTDTPVQHLADLARLRGAPELAPQIRNELRGELDQAMAQASWFTIGVMAPSREQALTALRSLEQSQQWEPLELVDSPEEQGPVFLKANQKGGTIRIRIEHGLGEGILISGHGDDDTTPSTTWGPLPLDFFS
;
A
#
# COMPACT_ATOMS: atom_id res chain seq x y z
N MET A 1 -20.89 16.02 8.26
CA MET A 1 -19.48 15.81 8.60
C MET A 1 -18.69 16.36 7.44
N THR A 2 -17.91 17.42 7.65
CA THR A 2 -17.06 17.99 6.59
C THR A 2 -15.90 17.01 6.38
N ASP A 3 -16.01 16.19 5.34
CA ASP A 3 -14.86 15.43 4.85
C ASP A 3 -13.79 16.46 4.50
N THR A 4 -12.72 16.49 5.28
CA THR A 4 -11.62 17.39 4.99
C THR A 4 -10.93 16.82 3.76
N PRO A 5 -10.84 17.58 2.66
CA PRO A 5 -10.18 17.08 1.46
C PRO A 5 -8.74 16.70 1.80
N VAL A 6 -8.29 15.55 1.29
CA VAL A 6 -6.91 15.11 1.47
C VAL A 6 -5.98 16.08 0.74
N GLN A 7 -5.03 16.64 1.48
CA GLN A 7 -4.01 17.55 0.94
C GLN A 7 -2.60 17.00 1.20
N HIS A 8 -2.41 16.24 2.27
CA HIS A 8 -1.13 15.70 2.69
C HIS A 8 -1.21 14.18 2.96
N LEU A 9 -0.06 13.51 2.91
CA LEU A 9 0.07 12.07 3.13
C LEU A 9 -0.45 11.65 4.51
N ALA A 10 -0.27 12.52 5.51
CA ALA A 10 -0.75 12.31 6.87
C ALA A 10 -2.28 12.27 7.00
N ASP A 11 -3.01 12.90 6.06
CA ASP A 11 -4.47 12.91 6.07
C ASP A 11 -5.05 11.52 5.77
N LEU A 12 -4.31 10.70 5.03
CA LEU A 12 -4.72 9.34 4.67
C LEU A 12 -4.81 8.40 5.88
N ALA A 13 -3.98 8.61 6.90
CA ALA A 13 -3.83 7.68 8.04
C ALA A 13 -5.12 7.46 8.85
N ARG A 14 -6.14 8.32 8.65
CA ARG A 14 -7.44 8.24 9.34
C ARG A 14 -8.53 7.59 8.49
N LEU A 15 -8.25 7.30 7.23
CA LEU A 15 -9.24 6.80 6.29
C LEU A 15 -9.32 5.27 6.36
N ARG A 16 -10.54 4.75 6.25
CA ARG A 16 -10.78 3.30 6.18
C ARG A 16 -10.45 2.72 4.81
N GLY A 17 -10.59 3.53 3.76
CA GLY A 17 -10.31 3.18 2.37
C GLY A 17 -9.79 4.39 1.62
N ALA A 18 -9.14 4.14 0.49
CA ALA A 18 -8.51 5.17 -0.32
C ALA A 18 -9.55 6.14 -0.88
N PRO A 19 -9.30 7.45 -0.81
CA PRO A 19 -10.16 8.44 -1.42
C PRO A 19 -9.89 8.55 -2.93
N GLU A 20 -10.83 9.13 -3.67
CA GLU A 20 -10.52 9.65 -5.00
C GLU A 20 -9.61 10.88 -4.86
N LEU A 21 -8.54 10.93 -5.66
CA LEU A 21 -7.57 12.02 -5.63
C LEU A 21 -7.58 12.79 -6.95
N ALA A 22 -7.59 14.12 -6.85
CA ALA A 22 -7.31 14.96 -8.02
C ALA A 22 -5.87 14.72 -8.51
N PRO A 23 -5.59 14.79 -9.83
CA PRO A 23 -4.26 14.50 -10.36
C PRO A 23 -3.13 15.34 -9.74
N GLN A 24 -3.41 16.60 -9.41
CA GLN A 24 -2.44 17.46 -8.73
C GLN A 24 -2.08 16.94 -7.33
N ILE A 25 -3.09 16.65 -6.51
CA ILE A 25 -2.89 16.11 -5.16
C ILE A 25 -2.16 14.76 -5.23
N ARG A 26 -2.51 13.89 -6.19
CA ARG A 26 -1.81 12.62 -6.39
C ARG A 26 -0.29 12.83 -6.58
N ASN A 27 0.11 13.82 -7.39
CA ASN A 27 1.53 14.11 -7.63
C ASN A 27 2.21 14.69 -6.38
N GLU A 28 1.54 15.56 -5.64
CA GLU A 28 2.04 16.12 -4.38
C GLU A 28 2.25 15.00 -3.34
N LEU A 29 1.26 14.10 -3.18
CA LEU A 29 1.35 12.95 -2.30
C LEU A 29 2.45 11.96 -2.71
N ARG A 30 2.72 11.79 -4.02
CA ARG A 30 3.84 10.96 -4.47
C ARG A 30 5.17 11.53 -3.95
N GLY A 31 5.37 12.84 -4.07
CA GLY A 31 6.58 13.50 -3.58
C GLY A 31 6.74 13.37 -2.06
N GLU A 32 5.66 13.57 -1.29
CA GLU A 32 5.69 13.37 0.16
C GLU A 32 5.99 11.92 0.54
N LEU A 33 5.38 10.96 -0.17
CA LEU A 33 5.59 9.54 0.08
C LEU A 33 7.03 9.13 -0.21
N ASP A 34 7.61 9.55 -1.34
CA ASP A 34 9.00 9.22 -1.69
C ASP A 34 9.98 9.75 -0.65
N GLN A 35 9.77 10.98 -0.15
CA GLN A 35 10.58 11.56 0.93
C GLN A 35 10.44 10.78 2.24
N ALA A 36 9.22 10.36 2.59
CA ALA A 36 8.96 9.61 3.81
C ALA A 36 9.55 8.18 3.74
N MET A 37 9.42 7.53 2.58
CA MET A 37 9.96 6.19 2.34
C MET A 37 11.50 6.18 2.35
N ALA A 38 12.17 7.24 1.91
CA ALA A 38 13.63 7.33 1.90
C ALA A 38 14.30 7.17 3.29
N GLN A 39 13.54 7.28 4.39
CA GLN A 39 14.03 7.10 5.76
C GLN A 39 13.95 5.65 6.27
N ALA A 40 13.33 4.75 5.51
CA ALA A 40 13.15 3.35 5.89
C ALA A 40 14.13 2.43 5.15
N SER A 41 14.55 1.35 5.82
CA SER A 41 15.46 0.35 5.26
C SER A 41 14.74 -0.71 4.43
N TRP A 42 13.50 -1.04 4.80
CA TRP A 42 12.66 -2.03 4.10
C TRP A 42 11.17 -1.80 4.39
N PHE A 43 10.30 -2.45 3.60
CA PHE A 43 8.86 -2.22 3.65
C PHE A 43 8.02 -3.49 3.81
N THR A 44 6.86 -3.34 4.43
CA THR A 44 5.72 -4.24 4.26
C THR A 44 4.59 -3.51 3.55
N ILE A 45 3.92 -4.21 2.64
CA ILE A 45 2.82 -3.65 1.85
C ILE A 45 1.55 -4.43 2.18
N GLY A 46 0.47 -3.73 2.52
CA GLY A 46 -0.87 -4.27 2.61
C GLY A 46 -1.71 -3.75 1.45
N VAL A 47 -2.34 -4.61 0.66
CA VAL A 47 -3.27 -4.18 -0.39
C VAL A 47 -4.64 -4.77 -0.11
N MET A 48 -5.62 -3.89 0.04
CA MET A 48 -7.02 -4.24 0.24
C MET A 48 -7.73 -3.98 -1.10
N ALA A 49 -8.20 -5.02 -1.77
CA ALA A 49 -8.72 -4.91 -3.13
C ALA A 49 -9.92 -5.83 -3.36
N PRO A 50 -10.80 -5.52 -4.32
CA PRO A 50 -11.96 -6.35 -4.61
C PRO A 50 -11.61 -7.68 -5.31
N SER A 51 -10.37 -7.85 -5.79
CA SER A 51 -9.89 -9.15 -6.29
C SER A 51 -8.38 -9.33 -6.13
N ARG A 52 -7.94 -10.60 -6.19
CA ARG A 52 -6.53 -10.99 -6.21
C ARG A 52 -5.73 -10.30 -7.32
N GLU A 53 -6.30 -10.24 -8.52
CA GLU A 53 -5.67 -9.64 -9.70
C GLU A 53 -5.41 -8.15 -9.49
N GLN A 54 -6.37 -7.43 -8.91
CA GLN A 54 -6.22 -6.01 -8.63
C GLN A 54 -5.19 -5.76 -7.52
N ALA A 55 -5.19 -6.58 -6.46
CA ALA A 55 -4.18 -6.49 -5.41
C ALA A 55 -2.75 -6.70 -5.96
N LEU A 56 -2.57 -7.72 -6.81
CA LEU A 56 -1.28 -8.00 -7.45
C LEU A 56 -0.89 -6.90 -8.42
N THR A 57 -1.81 -6.38 -9.23
CA THR A 57 -1.53 -5.28 -10.18
C THR A 57 -1.06 -4.02 -9.45
N ALA A 58 -1.73 -3.67 -8.35
CA ALA A 58 -1.35 -2.54 -7.50
C ALA A 58 0.07 -2.73 -6.92
N LEU A 59 0.37 -3.93 -6.38
CA LEU A 59 1.71 -4.24 -5.86
C LEU A 59 2.77 -4.18 -6.96
N ARG A 60 2.53 -4.78 -8.14
CA ARG A 60 3.51 -4.78 -9.24
C ARG A 60 3.80 -3.37 -9.75
N SER A 61 2.77 -2.51 -9.79
CA SER A 61 2.96 -1.09 -10.15
C SER A 61 3.83 -0.36 -9.12
N LEU A 62 3.61 -0.62 -7.82
CA LEU A 62 4.46 -0.08 -6.75
C LEU A 62 5.91 -0.58 -6.86
N GLU A 63 6.11 -1.89 -7.00
CA GLU A 63 7.45 -2.48 -7.17
C GLU A 63 8.17 -1.87 -8.37
N GLN A 64 7.50 -1.72 -9.51
CA GLN A 64 8.07 -1.08 -10.69
C GLN A 64 8.40 0.39 -10.44
N SER A 65 7.49 1.15 -9.82
CA SER A 65 7.70 2.57 -9.51
C SER A 65 8.88 2.81 -8.58
N GLN A 66 9.15 1.88 -7.67
CA GLN A 66 10.25 1.96 -6.71
C GLN A 66 11.50 1.18 -7.14
N GLN A 67 11.46 0.57 -8.33
CA GLN A 67 12.53 -0.27 -8.88
C GLN A 67 12.94 -1.43 -7.95
N TRP A 68 11.96 -2.00 -7.25
CA TRP A 68 12.16 -3.13 -6.35
C TRP A 68 12.21 -4.45 -7.11
N GLU A 69 12.92 -5.41 -6.54
CA GLU A 69 12.83 -6.79 -6.99
C GLU A 69 11.40 -7.33 -6.73
N PRO A 70 10.74 -7.94 -7.73
CA PRO A 70 9.39 -8.47 -7.55
C PRO A 70 9.34 -9.56 -6.47
N LEU A 71 8.43 -9.41 -5.52
CA LEU A 71 8.25 -10.38 -4.44
C LEU A 71 7.55 -11.66 -4.93
N GLU A 72 7.88 -12.79 -4.29
CA GLU A 72 7.35 -14.11 -4.64
C GLU A 72 5.96 -14.35 -4.03
N LEU A 73 5.00 -14.78 -4.84
CA LEU A 73 3.69 -15.21 -4.34
C LEU A 73 3.79 -16.63 -3.78
N VAL A 74 3.72 -16.74 -2.45
CA VAL A 74 3.86 -18.04 -1.75
C VAL A 74 2.53 -18.63 -1.30
N ASP A 75 1.49 -17.81 -1.16
CA ASP A 75 0.17 -18.27 -0.73
C ASP A 75 -0.93 -17.38 -1.32
N SER A 76 -2.00 -18.02 -1.78
CA SER A 76 -3.14 -17.37 -2.42
C SER A 76 -4.40 -18.23 -2.34
N PRO A 77 -5.58 -17.64 -2.09
CA PRO A 77 -6.83 -18.38 -2.12
C PRO A 77 -7.18 -18.79 -3.56
N GLU A 78 -7.87 -19.92 -3.70
CA GLU A 78 -8.53 -20.34 -4.94
C GLU A 78 -9.89 -19.65 -5.12
N GLU A 79 -10.54 -19.28 -4.02
CA GLU A 79 -11.82 -18.58 -4.01
C GLU A 79 -11.71 -17.19 -4.63
N GLN A 80 -12.78 -16.75 -5.28
CA GLN A 80 -12.91 -15.38 -5.81
C GLN A 80 -13.58 -14.48 -4.78
N GLY A 81 -13.08 -13.26 -4.65
CA GLY A 81 -13.70 -12.24 -3.82
C GLY A 81 -12.71 -11.16 -3.40
N PRO A 82 -13.16 -10.24 -2.52
CA PRO A 82 -12.29 -9.25 -1.91
C PRO A 82 -11.15 -9.92 -1.14
N VAL A 83 -9.96 -9.34 -1.26
CA VAL A 83 -8.74 -9.90 -0.68
C VAL A 83 -8.00 -8.88 0.17
N PHE A 84 -7.23 -9.42 1.11
CA PHE A 84 -6.09 -8.74 1.68
C PHE A 84 -4.80 -9.42 1.20
N LEU A 85 -3.96 -8.66 0.51
CA LEU A 85 -2.61 -9.05 0.14
C LEU A 85 -1.63 -8.46 1.16
N LYS A 86 -0.74 -9.29 1.71
CA LYS A 86 0.37 -8.88 2.54
C LYS A 86 1.69 -9.24 1.86
N ALA A 87 2.46 -8.21 1.49
CA ALA A 87 3.81 -8.34 0.98
C ALA A 87 4.84 -7.94 2.05
N ASN A 88 5.92 -8.70 2.16
CA ASN A 88 7.01 -8.44 3.10
C ASN A 88 8.33 -8.50 2.35
N GLN A 89 8.99 -7.34 2.22
CA GLN A 89 10.27 -7.27 1.52
C GLN A 89 11.40 -7.98 2.22
N LYS A 90 11.47 -7.90 3.57
CA LYS A 90 12.53 -8.57 4.34
C LYS A 90 12.50 -10.09 4.14
N GLY A 91 11.32 -10.65 3.95
CA GLY A 91 11.14 -12.08 3.64
C GLY A 91 11.02 -12.40 2.15
N GLY A 92 10.96 -11.42 1.26
CA GLY A 92 10.79 -11.65 -0.19
C GLY A 92 9.42 -12.19 -0.62
N THR A 93 8.38 -12.16 0.24
CA THR A 93 7.15 -12.95 0.02
C THR A 93 5.85 -12.16 0.04
N ILE A 94 4.87 -12.66 -0.71
CA ILE A 94 3.49 -12.21 -0.79
C ILE A 94 2.57 -13.35 -0.34
N ARG A 95 1.62 -13.03 0.55
CA ARG A 95 0.52 -13.92 0.93
C ARG A 95 -0.80 -13.20 0.73
N ILE A 96 -1.78 -13.89 0.16
CA ILE A 96 -3.12 -13.34 -0.12
C ILE A 96 -4.14 -14.17 0.65
N ARG A 97 -5.20 -13.53 1.15
CA ARG A 97 -6.37 -14.21 1.73
C ARG A 97 -7.65 -13.50 1.33
N ILE A 98 -8.77 -14.23 1.30
CA ILE A 98 -10.10 -13.64 1.21
C ILE A 98 -10.37 -12.85 2.49
N GLU A 99 -10.85 -11.62 2.34
CA GLU A 99 -11.18 -10.77 3.47
C GLU A 99 -12.30 -9.80 3.07
N HIS A 100 -13.47 -9.96 3.68
CA HIS A 100 -14.63 -9.12 3.41
C HIS A 100 -14.71 -7.94 4.36
N GLY A 101 -15.30 -6.83 3.91
CA GLY A 101 -15.57 -5.68 4.76
C GLY A 101 -14.35 -4.80 5.08
N LEU A 102 -13.24 -4.97 4.36
CA LEU A 102 -12.17 -3.98 4.32
C LEU A 102 -12.58 -2.77 3.47
N GLY A 103 -11.91 -1.64 3.69
CA GLY A 103 -11.85 -0.60 2.66
C GLY A 103 -10.94 -1.05 1.51
N GLU A 104 -10.75 -0.20 0.51
CA GLU A 104 -9.83 -0.47 -0.60
C GLU A 104 -8.59 0.41 -0.51
N GLY A 105 -7.47 -0.06 -1.05
CA GLY A 105 -6.25 0.74 -1.19
C GLY A 105 -4.98 0.04 -0.71
N ILE A 106 -3.88 0.79 -0.81
CA ILE A 106 -2.51 0.35 -0.53
C ILE A 106 -2.04 0.99 0.78
N LEU A 107 -1.59 0.16 1.71
CA LEU A 107 -0.87 0.54 2.91
C LEU A 107 0.60 0.19 2.73
N ILE A 108 1.49 1.13 3.01
CA ILE A 108 2.94 0.91 2.97
C ILE A 108 3.47 1.20 4.36
N SER A 109 4.14 0.24 4.99
CA SER A 109 4.82 0.45 6.27
C SER A 109 6.32 0.36 6.06
N GLY A 110 7.03 1.44 6.39
CA GLY A 110 8.50 1.49 6.42
C GLY A 110 9.04 1.06 7.77
N HIS A 111 10.15 0.33 7.75
CA HIS A 111 10.81 -0.25 8.92
C HIS A 111 12.30 0.08 8.91
N GLY A 112 12.90 0.21 10.09
CA GLY A 112 14.35 0.30 10.25
C GLY A 112 15.03 -1.08 10.22
N ASP A 113 16.36 -1.09 10.28
CA ASP A 113 17.16 -2.32 10.33
C ASP A 113 17.09 -3.01 11.70
N ASP A 114 16.82 -2.25 12.75
CA ASP A 114 16.62 -2.73 14.11
C ASP A 114 15.17 -2.57 14.58
N ASP A 115 14.80 -3.36 15.59
CA ASP A 115 13.47 -3.34 16.20
C ASP A 115 13.24 -2.10 17.10
N THR A 116 14.22 -1.19 17.19
CA THR A 116 14.12 0.01 18.02
C THR A 116 13.53 1.19 17.27
N THR A 117 13.60 1.16 15.94
CA THR A 117 12.99 2.17 15.08
C THR A 117 11.51 1.85 14.87
N PRO A 118 10.57 2.72 15.31
CA PRO A 118 9.15 2.46 15.12
C PRO A 118 8.80 2.48 13.62
N SER A 119 8.01 1.49 13.20
CA SER A 119 7.49 1.43 11.84
C SER A 119 6.50 2.56 11.58
N THR A 120 6.57 3.20 10.41
CA THR A 120 5.59 4.21 9.99
C THR A 120 4.74 3.67 8.86
N THR A 121 3.41 3.81 8.95
CA THR A 121 2.47 3.35 7.90
C THR A 121 1.85 4.54 7.19
N TRP A 122 1.83 4.48 5.86
CA TRP A 122 1.22 5.46 4.96
C TRP A 122 0.06 4.83 4.18
N GLY A 123 -1.01 5.59 3.99
CA GLY A 123 -2.21 5.17 3.25
C GLY A 123 -3.48 5.10 4.13
N PRO A 124 -4.60 4.58 3.58
CA PRO A 124 -4.68 3.86 2.30
C PRO A 124 -4.56 4.77 1.07
N LEU A 125 -3.65 4.43 0.16
CA LEU A 125 -3.48 5.05 -1.16
C LEU A 125 -4.38 4.35 -2.20
N PRO A 126 -4.83 5.03 -3.28
CA PRO A 126 -5.57 4.37 -4.36
C PRO A 126 -4.86 3.15 -4.95
N LEU A 127 -5.61 2.15 -5.42
CA LEU A 127 -5.02 0.92 -5.99
C LEU A 127 -4.21 1.19 -7.26
N ASP A 128 -4.55 2.23 -8.00
CA ASP A 128 -3.88 2.69 -9.21
C ASP A 128 -2.84 3.78 -8.91
N PHE A 129 -2.50 4.04 -7.64
CA PHE A 129 -1.64 5.16 -7.22
C PHE A 129 -0.25 5.12 -7.86
N PHE A 130 0.24 3.94 -8.25
CA PHE A 130 1.56 3.73 -8.88
C PHE A 130 1.53 3.41 -10.37
N SER A 131 0.32 3.37 -10.97
CA SER A 131 0.13 3.16 -12.40
C SER A 131 0.30 4.46 -13.20
#